data_AF-A0A7S3YLV8-F1
#
_entry.id   AF-A0A7S3YLV8-F1
#
_cell.length_a   1.000
_cell.length_b   1.000
_cell.length_c   1.000
_cell.angle_alpha   90.00
_cell.angle_beta   90.00
_cell.angle_gamma   90.00
#
_symmetry.space_group_name_H-M   'P 1'
#
loop_
_entity.id
_entity.type
_entity.pdbx_description
1 polymer ?
#
loop_
_entity_poly.entity_id
_entity_poly.type
_entity_poly.pdbx_seq_one_letter_code
_entity_poly.pdbx_strand_id
1 'polypeptide(L)'
;MSDQIKAAEPTKEAKETGDAKDSKNNNETDPARTLEKKLKRRPSIKEVMDKNILKKGGKLAGPIAALEKQNLEKKLNDKIARRGSKDDAMKKAGGMEGSNIAPKLQKAAKELEFKLKSDHLNRELANRESKEDAEAKATLFPDTNMAPSLRATARKLKQELTKNKLNQLLENRPTPAQLVSEGVVNPRISSRIKAVAKVLEHNRKTDKVGHLLEDRSDVEELRKRGVLTADSKIAPRLQGVAKQLEFNLAKSNFHYQYSRRKSIDDLIKAGIVRPDNFQECVQPLLIVHPSLNLLKFLVIVPTSYTLLCDASKALLTYNLREGILRYLKAQDEEKDEVRLFLVSGPHPRYDTLPHTVHTRAPQQTDN
;
A
#
# COMPACT_ATOMS: atom_id res chain seq x y z
N MET A 1 -34.92 19.48 -53.81
CA MET A 1 -36.01 18.95 -54.67
C MET A 1 -37.31 19.36 -53.99
N SER A 2 -37.85 20.50 -54.42
CA SER A 2 -39.15 20.55 -55.13
C SER A 2 -40.30 20.56 -54.13
N ASP A 3 -41.30 21.42 -54.13
CA ASP A 3 -41.74 22.47 -55.04
C ASP A 3 -42.97 23.13 -54.36
N GLN A 4 -43.39 24.26 -54.92
CA GLN A 4 -44.78 24.78 -54.91
C GLN A 4 -45.29 25.68 -53.77
N ILE A 5 -45.16 26.97 -54.10
CA ILE A 5 -46.06 28.11 -53.88
C ILE A 5 -47.54 27.74 -54.12
N LYS A 6 -48.47 28.25 -53.29
CA LYS A 6 -49.85 28.58 -53.71
C LYS A 6 -50.50 29.65 -52.82
N ALA A 7 -51.01 30.67 -53.50
CA ALA A 7 -51.65 31.89 -53.01
C ALA A 7 -53.10 31.70 -52.55
N ALA A 8 -53.61 32.66 -51.77
CA ALA A 8 -54.97 33.24 -51.91
C ALA A 8 -55.23 34.33 -50.85
N GLU A 9 -55.36 35.59 -51.30
CA GLU A 9 -56.08 36.67 -50.60
C GLU A 9 -57.59 36.58 -50.90
N PRO A 10 -58.46 37.21 -50.09
CA PRO A 10 -59.41 38.15 -50.70
C PRO A 10 -59.66 39.45 -49.90
N THR A 11 -59.47 40.56 -50.63
CA THR A 11 -60.32 41.75 -50.84
C THR A 11 -61.16 42.37 -49.71
N LYS A 12 -60.87 43.65 -49.49
CA LYS A 12 -61.68 44.68 -48.82
C LYS A 12 -62.80 45.16 -49.74
N GLU A 13 -63.99 45.42 -49.20
CA GLU A 13 -65.02 46.27 -49.82
C GLU A 13 -65.51 47.31 -48.80
N ALA A 14 -65.64 48.56 -49.26
CA ALA A 14 -66.07 49.71 -48.49
C ALA A 14 -67.01 50.57 -49.35
N LYS A 15 -68.08 51.09 -48.71
CA LYS A 15 -68.90 52.27 -49.07
C LYS A 15 -69.66 52.16 -50.42
N GLU A 16 -70.77 52.84 -50.71
CA GLU A 16 -71.23 54.17 -50.32
C GLU A 16 -72.73 54.34 -50.66
N THR A 17 -73.37 55.30 -50.01
CA THR A 17 -74.78 55.71 -50.12
C THR A 17 -74.96 56.93 -51.04
N GLY A 18 -76.15 57.09 -51.64
CA GLY A 18 -76.68 58.34 -52.22
C GLY A 18 -77.68 58.02 -53.34
N ASP A 19 -78.68 58.82 -53.72
CA ASP A 19 -79.30 60.01 -53.14
C ASP A 19 -80.63 60.25 -53.92
N ALA A 20 -81.51 61.07 -53.36
CA ALA A 20 -82.89 61.33 -53.76
C ALA A 20 -83.10 62.12 -55.08
N LYS A 21 -84.31 62.02 -55.68
CA LYS A 21 -84.93 63.11 -56.47
C LYS A 21 -86.44 63.22 -56.25
N ASP A 22 -86.84 64.45 -55.93
CA ASP A 22 -88.18 65.01 -55.75
C ASP A 22 -88.96 65.18 -57.07
N SER A 23 -90.29 65.13 -56.97
CA SER A 23 -91.21 65.78 -57.92
C SER A 23 -92.32 66.53 -57.17
N LYS A 24 -92.31 67.85 -57.31
CA LYS A 24 -93.30 68.83 -56.82
C LYS A 24 -94.58 68.73 -57.63
N ASN A 25 -95.74 68.90 -56.99
CA ASN A 25 -96.96 69.39 -57.64
C ASN A 25 -97.76 70.31 -56.73
N ASN A 26 -98.25 71.37 -57.36
CA ASN A 26 -98.94 72.53 -56.84
C ASN A 26 -100.37 72.19 -56.40
N ASN A 27 -100.92 72.94 -55.44
CA ASN A 27 -102.23 73.60 -55.55
C ASN A 27 -102.71 74.14 -54.20
N GLU A 28 -102.89 75.46 -54.25
CA GLU A 28 -104.02 76.25 -53.77
C GLU A 28 -104.48 76.17 -52.31
N THR A 29 -104.48 77.38 -51.77
CA THR A 29 -104.81 77.88 -50.45
C THR A 29 -106.29 77.70 -50.13
N ASP A 30 -106.55 76.69 -49.32
CA ASP A 30 -107.71 76.63 -48.44
C ASP A 30 -107.16 76.64 -47.00
N PRO A 31 -107.38 77.68 -46.18
CA PRO A 31 -106.72 77.83 -44.87
C PRO A 31 -106.98 76.64 -43.93
N ALA A 32 -108.12 75.94 -44.08
CA ALA A 32 -108.42 74.72 -43.34
C ALA A 32 -107.53 73.53 -43.75
N ARG A 33 -107.31 73.31 -45.06
CA ARG A 33 -106.43 72.23 -45.56
C ARG A 33 -104.95 72.49 -45.29
N THR A 34 -104.55 73.76 -45.20
CA THR A 34 -103.16 74.15 -44.92
C THR A 34 -102.78 73.87 -43.46
N LEU A 35 -103.71 74.07 -42.52
CA LEU A 35 -103.54 73.69 -41.12
C LEU A 35 -103.47 72.17 -40.97
N GLU A 36 -104.35 71.43 -41.67
CA GLU A 36 -104.36 69.97 -41.61
C GLU A 36 -103.10 69.34 -42.23
N LYS A 37 -102.58 69.87 -43.35
CA LYS A 37 -101.27 69.46 -43.90
C LYS A 37 -100.10 69.80 -42.97
N LYS A 38 -100.12 70.95 -42.28
CA LYS A 38 -99.09 71.31 -41.29
C LYS A 38 -99.16 70.44 -40.04
N LEU A 39 -100.36 70.00 -39.63
CA LEU A 39 -100.54 69.05 -38.53
C LEU A 39 -100.12 67.62 -38.94
N LYS A 40 -100.41 67.17 -40.17
CA LYS A 40 -99.94 65.87 -40.69
C LYS A 40 -98.43 65.81 -40.95
N ARG A 41 -97.78 66.96 -41.20
CA ARG A 41 -96.32 67.07 -41.33
C ARG A 41 -95.59 67.27 -40.00
N ARG A 42 -96.29 67.33 -38.85
CA ARG A 42 -95.59 67.28 -37.56
C ARG A 42 -94.99 65.88 -37.43
N PRO A 43 -93.65 65.76 -37.35
CA PRO A 43 -93.03 64.46 -37.13
C PRO A 43 -93.62 63.86 -35.87
N SER A 44 -93.93 62.57 -35.93
CA SER A 44 -94.49 61.89 -34.76
C SER A 44 -93.49 61.98 -33.61
N ILE A 45 -93.99 61.97 -32.36
CA ILE A 45 -93.11 61.98 -31.18
C ILE A 45 -92.04 60.85 -31.26
N LYS A 46 -92.37 59.72 -31.89
CA LYS A 46 -91.42 58.63 -32.14
C LYS A 46 -90.33 59.02 -33.13
N GLU A 47 -90.66 59.65 -34.26
CA GLU A 47 -89.65 60.14 -35.22
C GLU A 47 -88.72 61.19 -34.63
N VAL A 48 -89.22 62.05 -33.73
CA VAL A 48 -88.38 63.05 -33.04
C VAL A 48 -87.45 62.40 -32.01
N MET A 49 -87.88 61.29 -31.38
CA MET A 49 -87.03 60.46 -30.52
C MET A 49 -85.98 59.69 -31.32
N ASP A 50 -86.34 59.10 -32.46
CA ASP A 50 -85.45 58.32 -33.31
C ASP A 50 -84.38 59.18 -33.99
N LYS A 51 -84.72 60.44 -34.32
CA LYS A 51 -83.75 61.45 -34.77
C LYS A 51 -82.93 62.07 -33.63
N ASN A 52 -83.07 61.56 -32.41
CA ASN A 52 -82.31 62.00 -31.22
C ASN A 52 -82.51 63.49 -30.82
N ILE A 53 -83.59 64.12 -31.30
CA ILE A 53 -83.90 65.52 -31.00
C ILE A 53 -84.61 65.61 -29.63
N LEU A 54 -85.44 64.62 -29.29
CA LEU A 54 -86.10 64.51 -27.99
C LEU A 54 -85.57 63.28 -27.24
N LYS A 55 -84.69 63.49 -26.25
CA LYS A 55 -84.21 62.39 -25.38
C LYS A 55 -85.37 61.88 -24.52
N LYS A 56 -85.54 60.55 -24.42
CA LYS A 56 -86.53 59.93 -23.51
C LYS A 56 -86.26 60.40 -22.08
N GLY A 57 -87.22 61.10 -21.47
CA GLY A 57 -87.15 61.50 -20.05
C GLY A 57 -87.14 63.01 -19.74
N GLY A 58 -87.26 63.90 -20.73
CA GLY A 58 -87.37 65.35 -20.48
C GLY A 58 -86.20 65.92 -19.68
N LYS A 59 -86.44 66.83 -18.71
CA LYS A 59 -85.40 67.47 -17.87
C LYS A 59 -84.51 66.48 -17.08
N LEU A 60 -84.89 65.20 -16.99
CA LEU A 60 -84.15 64.13 -16.32
C LEU A 60 -83.31 63.27 -17.27
N ALA A 61 -83.33 63.54 -18.58
CA ALA A 61 -82.59 62.75 -19.57
C ALA A 61 -81.06 62.85 -19.43
N GLY A 62 -80.54 63.96 -18.92
CA GLY A 62 -79.11 64.11 -18.61
C GLY A 62 -78.64 63.14 -17.51
N PRO A 63 -79.27 63.15 -16.32
CA PRO A 63 -78.92 62.23 -15.23
C PRO A 63 -79.05 60.75 -15.60
N ILE A 64 -80.08 60.36 -16.37
CA ILE A 64 -80.28 58.96 -16.77
C ILE A 64 -79.16 58.48 -17.70
N ALA A 65 -78.77 59.29 -18.69
CA ALA A 65 -77.64 58.97 -19.56
C ALA A 65 -76.30 58.93 -18.81
N ALA A 66 -76.11 59.80 -17.81
CA ALA A 66 -74.92 59.77 -16.96
C ALA A 66 -74.86 58.50 -16.10
N LEU A 67 -75.99 58.05 -15.56
CA LEU A 67 -76.09 56.82 -14.78
C LEU A 67 -75.85 55.58 -15.65
N GLU A 68 -76.38 55.54 -16.87
CA GLU A 68 -76.11 54.47 -17.82
C GLU A 68 -74.62 54.40 -18.19
N LYS A 69 -73.98 55.56 -18.41
CA LYS A 69 -72.54 55.63 -18.66
C LYS A 69 -71.74 55.09 -17.47
N GLN A 70 -72.07 55.47 -16.24
CA GLN A 70 -71.41 54.94 -15.04
C GLN A 70 -71.61 53.43 -14.88
N ASN A 71 -72.81 52.91 -15.18
CA ASN A 71 -73.08 51.48 -15.13
C ASN A 71 -72.30 50.71 -16.20
N LEU A 72 -72.09 51.30 -17.38
CA LEU A 72 -71.24 50.73 -18.42
C LEU A 72 -69.76 50.76 -18.03
N GLU A 73 -69.28 51.85 -17.44
CA GLU A 73 -67.90 51.98 -16.94
C GLU A 73 -67.60 50.95 -15.85
N LYS A 74 -68.51 50.76 -14.87
CA LYS A 74 -68.38 49.72 -13.85
C LYS A 74 -68.31 48.31 -14.45
N LYS A 75 -69.23 48.00 -15.38
CA LYS A 75 -69.22 46.69 -16.08
C LYS A 75 -67.95 46.48 -16.91
N LEU A 76 -67.39 47.55 -17.47
CA LEU A 76 -66.14 47.48 -18.22
C LEU A 76 -64.95 47.24 -17.28
N ASN A 77 -64.87 47.98 -16.18
CA ASN A 77 -63.83 47.81 -15.17
C ASN A 77 -63.87 46.42 -14.53
N ASP A 78 -65.05 45.88 -14.23
CA ASP A 78 -65.19 44.51 -13.73
C ASP A 78 -64.70 43.47 -14.74
N LYS A 79 -64.97 43.69 -16.04
CA LYS A 79 -64.45 42.82 -17.11
C LYS A 79 -62.94 42.93 -17.28
N ILE A 80 -62.37 44.13 -17.10
CA ILE A 80 -60.92 44.35 -17.16
C ILE A 80 -60.24 43.73 -15.95
N ALA A 81 -60.77 43.91 -14.74
CA ALA A 81 -60.23 43.30 -13.52
C ALA A 81 -60.27 41.76 -13.54
N ARG A 82 -61.25 41.18 -14.26
CA ARG A 82 -61.34 39.71 -14.46
C ARG A 82 -60.50 39.18 -15.62
N ARG A 83 -60.02 40.04 -16.52
CA ARG A 83 -58.98 39.67 -17.50
C ARG A 83 -57.68 39.61 -16.72
N GLY A 84 -57.33 38.43 -16.19
CA GLY A 84 -56.02 38.21 -15.58
C GLY A 84 -54.88 38.70 -16.49
N SER A 85 -53.69 38.88 -15.92
CA SER A 85 -52.53 39.35 -16.69
C SER A 85 -52.40 38.54 -17.98
N LYS A 86 -51.92 39.18 -19.05
CA LYS A 86 -51.56 38.49 -20.31
C LYS A 86 -50.66 37.28 -20.01
N ASP A 87 -49.81 37.39 -19.00
CA ASP A 87 -48.91 36.33 -18.55
C ASP A 87 -49.66 35.18 -17.85
N ASP A 88 -50.71 35.48 -17.09
CA ASP A 88 -51.56 34.46 -16.45
C ASP A 88 -52.39 33.67 -17.48
N ALA A 89 -52.86 34.35 -18.53
CA ALA A 89 -53.57 33.71 -19.63
C ALA A 89 -52.62 32.80 -20.44
N MET A 90 -51.37 33.22 -20.66
CA MET A 90 -50.36 32.38 -21.31
C MET A 90 -49.95 31.18 -20.44
N LYS A 91 -49.80 31.36 -19.12
CA LYS A 91 -49.58 30.25 -18.18
C LYS A 91 -50.70 29.22 -18.20
N LYS A 92 -51.95 29.67 -18.10
CA LYS A 92 -53.12 28.76 -18.12
C LYS A 92 -53.28 28.02 -19.44
N ALA A 93 -52.84 28.61 -20.55
CA ALA A 93 -52.84 27.97 -21.87
C ALA A 93 -51.61 27.07 -22.12
N GLY A 94 -50.72 26.90 -21.13
CA GLY A 94 -49.51 26.11 -21.26
C GLY A 94 -48.43 26.76 -22.13
N GLY A 95 -48.49 28.07 -22.36
CA GLY A 95 -47.41 28.82 -23.02
C GLY A 95 -46.15 28.81 -22.16
N MET A 96 -45.01 28.51 -22.76
CA MET A 96 -43.71 28.61 -22.08
C MET A 96 -43.41 30.09 -21.80
N GLU A 97 -43.28 30.45 -20.52
CA GLU A 97 -42.82 31.77 -20.09
C GLU A 97 -41.43 32.06 -20.67
N GLY A 98 -41.28 33.22 -21.31
CA GLY A 98 -39.96 33.73 -21.75
C GLY A 98 -39.46 33.27 -23.12
N SER A 99 -40.19 32.42 -23.84
CA SER A 99 -39.80 32.01 -25.19
C SER A 99 -40.37 33.00 -26.23
N ASN A 100 -39.49 33.72 -26.95
CA ASN A 100 -39.81 34.63 -28.08
C ASN A 100 -40.39 33.90 -29.31
N ILE A 101 -40.87 32.67 -29.15
CA ILE A 101 -41.42 31.83 -30.21
C ILE A 101 -42.89 32.19 -30.41
N ALA A 102 -43.27 32.46 -31.67
CA ALA A 102 -44.65 32.75 -32.03
C ALA A 102 -45.62 31.66 -31.54
N PRO A 103 -46.84 32.00 -31.07
CA PRO A 103 -47.77 31.03 -30.48
C PRO A 103 -48.02 29.78 -31.35
N LYS A 104 -48.06 29.93 -32.67
CA LYS A 104 -48.23 28.81 -33.62
C LYS A 104 -47.06 27.81 -33.61
N LEU A 105 -45.86 28.26 -33.27
CA LEU A 105 -44.63 27.47 -33.26
C LEU A 105 -44.33 26.86 -31.89
N GLN A 106 -44.99 27.29 -30.81
CA GLN A 106 -44.73 26.78 -29.46
C GLN A 106 -44.95 25.27 -29.35
N LYS A 107 -45.98 24.72 -30.01
CA LYS A 107 -46.23 23.27 -30.01
C LYS A 107 -45.09 22.51 -30.71
N ALA A 108 -44.67 22.99 -31.88
CA ALA A 108 -43.58 22.39 -32.64
C ALA A 108 -42.23 22.51 -31.90
N ALA A 109 -41.98 23.64 -31.25
CA ALA A 109 -40.77 23.85 -30.44
C ALA A 109 -40.70 22.88 -29.25
N LYS A 110 -41.81 22.67 -28.54
CA LYS A 110 -41.89 21.68 -27.45
C LYS A 110 -41.69 20.25 -27.94
N GLU A 111 -42.27 19.92 -29.10
CA GLU A 111 -42.10 18.60 -29.70
C GLU A 111 -40.64 18.36 -30.11
N LEU A 112 -39.99 19.37 -30.69
CA LEU A 112 -38.57 19.32 -31.02
C LEU A 112 -37.71 19.17 -29.76
N GLU A 113 -37.99 19.94 -28.72
CA GLU A 113 -37.28 19.83 -27.43
C GLU A 113 -37.44 18.44 -26.81
N PHE A 114 -38.65 17.87 -26.87
CA PHE A 114 -38.89 16.51 -26.41
C PHE A 114 -38.10 15.49 -27.23
N LYS A 115 -38.08 15.62 -28.57
CA LYS A 115 -37.28 14.76 -29.46
C LYS A 115 -35.79 14.87 -29.15
N LEU A 116 -35.27 16.09 -29.01
CA LEU A 116 -33.86 16.32 -28.66
C LEU A 116 -33.50 15.71 -27.29
N LYS A 117 -34.37 15.86 -26.30
CA LYS A 117 -34.19 15.23 -24.97
C LYS A 117 -34.25 13.71 -25.04
N SER A 118 -35.17 13.16 -25.84
CA SER A 118 -35.28 11.71 -26.06
C SER A 118 -34.05 11.16 -26.77
N ASP A 119 -33.58 11.82 -27.83
CA ASP A 119 -32.40 11.42 -28.60
C ASP A 119 -31.14 11.49 -27.74
N HIS A 120 -31.02 12.54 -26.92
CA HIS A 120 -29.93 12.67 -25.95
C HIS A 120 -29.95 11.53 -24.93
N LEU A 121 -31.09 11.26 -24.31
CA LEU A 121 -31.25 10.19 -23.34
C LEU A 121 -30.97 8.81 -23.96
N ASN A 122 -31.44 8.57 -25.18
CA ASN A 122 -31.15 7.34 -25.91
C ASN A 122 -29.65 7.17 -26.20
N ARG A 123 -28.95 8.26 -26.53
CA ARG A 123 -27.50 8.24 -26.73
C ARG A 123 -26.74 7.93 -25.44
N GLU A 124 -27.14 8.53 -24.33
CA GLU A 124 -26.54 8.26 -23.02
C GLU A 124 -26.82 6.83 -22.54
N LEU A 125 -28.03 6.32 -22.75
CA LEU A 125 -28.38 4.94 -22.42
C LEU A 125 -27.64 3.93 -23.31
N ALA A 126 -27.42 4.24 -24.59
CA ALA A 126 -26.64 3.38 -25.48
C ALA A 126 -25.15 3.34 -25.10
N ASN A 127 -24.62 4.46 -24.60
CA ASN A 127 -23.24 4.55 -24.11
C ASN A 127 -23.08 4.16 -22.63
N ARG A 128 -24.17 3.74 -21.97
CA ARG A 128 -24.12 3.34 -20.56
C ARG A 128 -23.30 2.06 -20.44
N GLU A 129 -22.33 2.10 -19.53
CA GLU A 129 -21.53 0.93 -19.19
C GLU A 129 -22.41 -0.23 -18.73
N SER A 130 -22.05 -1.45 -19.13
CA SER A 130 -22.74 -2.65 -18.68
C SER A 130 -22.62 -2.77 -17.16
N LYS A 131 -23.56 -3.49 -16.55
CA LYS A 131 -23.57 -3.64 -15.10
C LYS A 131 -22.32 -4.39 -14.63
N GLU A 132 -21.92 -5.40 -15.41
CA GLU A 132 -20.75 -6.24 -15.20
C GLU A 132 -19.45 -5.43 -15.30
N ASP A 133 -19.32 -4.55 -16.30
CA ASP A 133 -18.15 -3.67 -16.45
C ASP A 133 -18.04 -2.65 -15.31
N ALA A 134 -19.18 -2.09 -14.87
CA ALA A 134 -19.25 -1.17 -13.74
C ALA A 134 -18.90 -1.85 -12.40
N GLU A 135 -19.23 -3.13 -12.26
CA GLU A 135 -18.85 -3.98 -11.12
C GLU A 135 -17.34 -4.29 -11.15
N ALA A 136 -16.79 -4.61 -12.33
CA ALA A 136 -15.36 -4.88 -12.51
C ALA A 136 -14.48 -3.65 -12.19
N LYS A 137 -14.94 -2.45 -12.54
CA LYS A 137 -14.25 -1.19 -12.18
C LYS A 137 -14.38 -0.81 -10.71
N ALA A 138 -15.17 -1.54 -9.93
CA ALA A 138 -15.36 -1.40 -8.48
C ALA A 138 -15.78 0.01 -7.99
N THR A 139 -16.12 0.93 -8.89
CA THR A 139 -16.44 2.32 -8.57
C THR A 139 -17.82 2.48 -7.96
N LEU A 140 -18.79 1.62 -8.32
CA LEU A 140 -20.20 1.79 -7.93
C LEU A 140 -20.79 0.59 -7.17
N PHE A 141 -20.40 -0.66 -7.51
CA PHE A 141 -21.02 -1.86 -6.96
C PHE A 141 -20.00 -2.96 -6.60
N PRO A 142 -19.16 -2.77 -5.56
CA PRO A 142 -18.15 -3.77 -5.21
C PRO A 142 -18.73 -5.09 -4.71
N ASP A 143 -20.01 -5.13 -4.32
CA ASP A 143 -20.64 -6.32 -3.75
C ASP A 143 -22.06 -6.48 -4.29
N THR A 144 -22.20 -7.29 -5.35
CA THR A 144 -23.45 -7.52 -6.10
C THR A 144 -24.45 -8.38 -5.33
N ASN A 145 -23.93 -9.24 -4.45
CA ASN A 145 -24.70 -10.23 -3.70
C ASN A 145 -25.31 -9.70 -2.39
N MET A 146 -25.13 -8.41 -2.06
CA MET A 146 -25.67 -7.81 -0.84
C MET A 146 -26.79 -6.81 -1.11
N ALA A 147 -27.83 -6.86 -0.29
CA ALA A 147 -28.93 -5.89 -0.32
C ALA A 147 -28.40 -4.45 -0.19
N PRO A 148 -28.92 -3.47 -0.94
CA PRO A 148 -28.41 -2.10 -0.95
C PRO A 148 -28.32 -1.45 0.45
N SER A 149 -29.28 -1.74 1.33
CA SER A 149 -29.33 -1.25 2.70
C SER A 149 -28.20 -1.78 3.60
N LEU A 150 -27.67 -2.98 3.30
CA LEU A 150 -26.62 -3.64 4.07
C LEU A 150 -25.21 -3.32 3.57
N ARG A 151 -25.06 -2.66 2.42
CA ARG A 151 -23.73 -2.38 1.84
C ARG A 151 -22.89 -1.48 2.76
N ALA A 152 -23.50 -0.49 3.38
CA ALA A 152 -22.81 0.41 4.29
C ALA A 152 -22.33 -0.32 5.56
N THR A 153 -23.18 -1.16 6.15
CA THR A 153 -22.84 -1.94 7.35
C THR A 153 -21.79 -3.01 7.05
N ALA A 154 -21.91 -3.70 5.91
CA ALA A 154 -20.92 -4.69 5.47
C ALA A 154 -19.54 -4.05 5.21
N ARG A 155 -19.49 -2.87 4.57
CA ARG A 155 -18.24 -2.12 4.40
C ARG A 155 -17.63 -1.73 5.75
N LYS A 156 -18.44 -1.25 6.68
CA LYS A 156 -17.99 -0.91 8.04
C LYS A 156 -17.43 -2.12 8.77
N LEU A 157 -18.15 -3.25 8.74
CA LEU A 157 -17.69 -4.51 9.33
C LEU A 157 -16.38 -4.98 8.70
N LYS A 158 -16.27 -4.94 7.37
CA LYS A 158 -15.03 -5.28 6.66
C LYS A 158 -13.87 -4.38 7.10
N GLN A 159 -14.12 -3.07 7.24
CA GLN A 159 -13.12 -2.12 7.77
C GLN A 159 -12.70 -2.50 9.21
N GLU A 160 -13.65 -2.78 10.09
CA GLU A 160 -13.37 -3.19 11.47
C GLU A 160 -12.58 -4.51 11.54
N LEU A 161 -12.94 -5.51 10.73
CA LEU A 161 -12.20 -6.76 10.61
C LEU A 161 -10.79 -6.55 10.08
N THR A 162 -10.60 -5.72 9.04
CA THR A 162 -9.27 -5.38 8.53
C THR A 162 -8.44 -4.62 9.56
N LYS A 163 -9.07 -3.72 10.33
CA LYS A 163 -8.44 -2.96 11.41
C LYS A 163 -7.98 -3.89 12.53
N ASN A 164 -8.85 -4.79 12.99
CA ASN A 164 -8.53 -5.76 14.04
C ASN A 164 -7.41 -6.70 13.60
N LYS A 165 -7.47 -7.21 12.36
CA LYS A 165 -6.40 -8.04 11.78
C LYS A 165 -5.08 -7.28 11.69
N LEU A 166 -5.11 -6.02 11.24
CA LEU A 166 -3.91 -5.18 11.16
C LEU A 166 -3.32 -4.90 12.54
N ASN A 167 -4.16 -4.61 13.54
CA ASN A 167 -3.71 -4.43 14.92
C ASN A 167 -3.02 -5.70 15.46
N GLN A 168 -3.61 -6.87 15.25
CA GLN A 168 -3.01 -8.15 15.66
C GLN A 168 -1.65 -8.40 14.99
N LEU A 169 -1.51 -8.04 13.71
CA LEU A 169 -0.23 -8.15 12.98
C LEU A 169 0.82 -7.12 13.47
N LEU A 170 0.37 -5.93 13.89
CA LEU A 170 1.25 -4.90 14.44
C LEU A 170 1.73 -5.25 15.85
N GLU A 171 0.88 -5.83 16.69
CA GLU A 171 1.25 -6.31 18.03
C GLU A 171 2.31 -7.41 17.96
N ASN A 172 2.17 -8.32 17.00
CA ASN A 172 3.13 -9.41 16.77
C ASN A 172 4.26 -9.04 15.81
N ARG A 173 4.48 -7.75 15.53
CA ARG A 173 5.50 -7.31 14.58
C ARG A 173 6.90 -7.55 15.16
N PRO A 174 7.79 -8.27 14.46
CA PRO A 174 9.16 -8.46 14.93
C PRO A 174 9.89 -7.13 15.02
N THR A 175 10.72 -7.01 16.06
CA THR A 175 11.55 -5.83 16.27
C THR A 175 12.59 -5.69 15.15
N PRO A 176 13.05 -4.48 14.82
CA PRO A 176 14.07 -4.30 13.77
C PRO A 176 15.36 -5.04 14.12
N ALA A 177 15.71 -5.16 15.40
CA ALA A 177 16.88 -5.93 15.84
C ALA A 177 16.75 -7.43 15.51
N GLN A 178 15.57 -8.03 15.75
CA GLN A 178 15.29 -9.42 15.38
C GLN A 178 15.40 -9.63 13.86
N LEU A 179 14.87 -8.71 13.06
CA LEU A 179 15.00 -8.76 11.60
C LEU A 179 16.45 -8.65 11.10
N VAL A 180 17.32 -7.97 11.84
CA VAL A 180 18.77 -7.91 11.54
C VAL A 180 19.46 -9.22 11.93
N SER A 181 19.13 -9.81 13.08
CA SER A 181 19.69 -11.12 13.48
C SER A 181 19.26 -12.26 12.56
N GLU A 182 18.03 -12.19 12.03
CA GLU A 182 17.53 -13.15 11.03
C GLU A 182 18.11 -12.89 9.61
N GLY A 183 18.86 -11.80 9.43
CA GLY A 183 19.46 -11.43 8.14
C GLY A 183 18.46 -10.91 7.10
N VAL A 184 17.23 -10.59 7.50
CA VAL A 184 16.19 -10.03 6.61
C VAL A 184 16.54 -8.61 6.21
N VAL A 185 16.97 -7.78 7.17
CA VAL A 185 17.35 -6.38 6.99
C VAL A 185 18.83 -6.20 7.32
N ASN A 186 19.56 -5.46 6.47
CA ASN A 186 20.92 -5.04 6.78
C ASN A 186 20.91 -3.52 7.00
N PRO A 187 21.16 -3.01 8.22
CA PRO A 187 21.01 -1.59 8.53
C PRO A 187 22.09 -0.73 7.86
N ARG A 188 23.19 -1.33 7.39
CA ARG A 188 24.31 -0.61 6.76
C ARG A 188 24.08 -0.34 5.27
N ILE A 189 23.13 -1.03 4.64
CA ILE A 189 22.93 -0.99 3.19
C ILE A 189 21.54 -0.43 2.90
N SER A 190 21.46 0.62 2.07
CA SER A 190 20.18 1.19 1.67
C SER A 190 19.38 0.22 0.80
N SER A 191 18.05 0.27 0.88
CA SER A 191 17.15 -0.61 0.12
C SER A 191 17.40 -0.56 -1.38
N ARG A 192 17.73 0.63 -1.91
CA ARG A 192 18.00 0.88 -3.33
C ARG A 192 19.22 0.12 -3.87
N ILE A 193 20.26 -0.09 -3.04
CA ILE A 193 21.50 -0.74 -3.46
C ILE A 193 21.65 -2.17 -2.92
N LYS A 194 20.69 -2.68 -2.14
CA LYS A 194 20.75 -4.03 -1.53
C LYS A 194 21.02 -5.13 -2.56
N ALA A 195 20.38 -5.06 -3.72
CA ALA A 195 20.57 -6.02 -4.79
C ALA A 195 22.01 -5.97 -5.35
N VAL A 196 22.51 -4.76 -5.67
CA VAL A 196 23.87 -4.55 -6.20
C VAL A 196 24.93 -4.98 -5.18
N ALA A 197 24.75 -4.63 -3.90
CA ALA A 197 25.65 -5.02 -2.83
C ALA A 197 25.73 -6.54 -2.66
N LYS A 198 24.61 -7.26 -2.79
CA LYS A 198 24.58 -8.73 -2.74
C LYS A 198 25.36 -9.36 -3.90
N VAL A 199 25.20 -8.83 -5.10
CA VAL A 199 25.96 -9.30 -6.29
C VAL A 199 27.45 -9.04 -6.10
N LEU A 200 27.83 -7.85 -5.63
CA LEU A 200 29.22 -7.52 -5.35
C LEU A 200 29.83 -8.42 -4.27
N GLU A 201 29.09 -8.67 -3.17
CA GLU A 201 29.54 -9.58 -2.12
C GLU A 201 29.74 -11.00 -2.66
N HIS A 202 28.82 -11.48 -3.51
CA HIS A 202 28.96 -12.77 -4.15
C HIS A 202 30.19 -12.83 -5.05
N ASN A 203 30.40 -11.85 -5.93
CA ASN A 203 31.56 -11.80 -6.81
C ASN A 203 32.87 -11.78 -6.00
N ARG A 204 32.96 -10.94 -4.97
CA ARG A 204 34.14 -10.91 -4.09
C ARG A 204 34.41 -12.25 -3.40
N LYS A 205 33.36 -12.98 -3.01
CA LYS A 205 33.51 -14.34 -2.45
C LYS A 205 33.98 -15.32 -3.52
N THR A 206 33.40 -15.26 -4.71
CA THR A 206 33.79 -16.12 -5.84
C THR A 206 35.24 -15.89 -6.23
N ASP A 207 35.67 -14.63 -6.37
CA ASP A 207 37.05 -14.28 -6.71
C ASP A 207 38.02 -14.74 -5.62
N LYS A 208 37.69 -14.49 -4.34
CA LYS A 208 38.51 -14.94 -3.21
C LYS A 208 38.62 -16.46 -3.16
N VAL A 209 37.51 -17.17 -3.36
CA VAL A 209 37.52 -18.64 -3.42
C VAL A 209 38.31 -19.12 -4.63
N GLY A 210 38.22 -18.43 -5.78
CA GLY A 210 39.02 -18.69 -6.97
C GLY A 210 40.51 -18.68 -6.65
N HIS A 211 41.02 -17.58 -6.07
CA HIS A 211 42.43 -17.49 -5.67
C HIS A 211 42.85 -18.55 -4.64
N LEU A 212 41.99 -18.85 -3.65
CA LEU A 212 42.28 -19.92 -2.68
C LEU A 212 42.32 -21.32 -3.31
N LEU A 213 41.62 -21.53 -4.43
CA LEU A 213 41.66 -22.76 -5.19
C LEU A 213 42.86 -22.83 -6.13
N GLU A 214 43.32 -21.70 -6.67
CA GLU A 214 44.56 -21.60 -7.44
C GLU A 214 45.77 -21.93 -6.57
N ASP A 215 45.83 -21.40 -5.35
CA ASP A 215 46.90 -21.64 -4.37
C ASP A 215 46.74 -22.97 -3.59
N ARG A 216 45.81 -23.84 -4.01
CA ARG A 216 45.53 -25.08 -3.29
C ARG A 216 46.72 -26.03 -3.40
N SER A 217 47.37 -26.30 -2.26
CA SER A 217 48.46 -27.29 -2.18
C SER A 217 48.01 -28.69 -2.61
N ASP A 218 48.89 -29.39 -3.30
CA ASP A 218 48.67 -30.77 -3.72
C ASP A 218 48.60 -31.73 -2.54
N VAL A 219 47.94 -32.87 -2.77
CA VAL A 219 47.77 -33.93 -1.75
C VAL A 219 49.13 -34.43 -1.24
N GLU A 220 50.12 -34.55 -2.12
CA GLU A 220 51.48 -34.99 -1.76
C GLU A 220 52.20 -33.95 -0.88
N GLU A 221 52.02 -32.65 -1.15
CA GLU A 221 52.58 -31.60 -0.29
C GLU A 221 51.94 -31.62 1.10
N LEU A 222 50.62 -31.80 1.17
CA LEU A 222 49.90 -31.93 2.43
C LEU A 222 50.34 -33.17 3.23
N ARG A 223 50.67 -34.28 2.54
CA ARG A 223 51.25 -35.48 3.15
C ARG A 223 52.67 -35.22 3.67
N LYS A 224 53.51 -34.54 2.88
CA LYS A 224 54.88 -34.15 3.29
C LYS A 224 54.87 -33.21 4.49
N ARG A 225 53.88 -32.32 4.59
CA ARG A 225 53.65 -31.45 5.75
C ARG A 225 53.03 -32.16 6.96
N GLY A 226 52.67 -33.45 6.83
CA GLY A 226 52.05 -34.24 7.90
C GLY A 226 50.61 -33.83 8.23
N VAL A 227 49.97 -33.04 7.37
CA VAL A 227 48.56 -32.63 7.53
C VAL A 227 47.64 -33.79 7.14
N LEU A 228 47.97 -34.48 6.05
CA LEU A 228 47.33 -35.74 5.67
C LEU A 228 48.19 -36.92 6.14
N THR A 229 47.54 -37.94 6.70
CA THR A 229 48.19 -39.22 7.00
C THR A 229 48.65 -39.90 5.72
N ALA A 230 49.82 -40.56 5.75
CA ALA A 230 50.46 -41.14 4.57
C ALA A 230 49.56 -42.15 3.83
N ASP A 231 48.71 -42.86 4.55
CA ASP A 231 47.90 -43.94 3.98
C ASP A 231 46.51 -43.47 3.54
N SER A 232 46.40 -43.16 2.25
CA SER A 232 45.12 -42.88 1.57
C SER A 232 44.15 -44.08 1.55
N LYS A 233 44.57 -45.26 2.03
CA LYS A 233 43.76 -46.50 1.99
C LYS A 233 42.71 -46.55 3.11
N ILE A 234 42.85 -45.70 4.13
CA ILE A 234 41.94 -45.67 5.27
C ILE A 234 40.88 -44.60 5.04
N ALA A 235 39.61 -44.98 5.14
CA ALA A 235 38.48 -44.05 5.00
C ALA A 235 38.61 -42.88 5.99
N PRO A 236 38.21 -41.64 5.63
CA PRO A 236 38.41 -40.45 6.48
C PRO A 236 37.88 -40.59 7.91
N ARG A 237 36.74 -41.28 8.08
CA ARG A 237 36.14 -41.53 9.39
C ARG A 237 36.97 -42.44 10.30
N LEU A 238 37.84 -43.28 9.74
CA LEU A 238 38.66 -44.25 10.47
C LEU A 238 40.10 -43.77 10.71
N GLN A 239 40.53 -42.67 10.07
CA GLN A 239 41.91 -42.18 10.19
C GLN A 239 42.30 -41.87 11.64
N GLY A 240 41.39 -41.28 12.41
CA GLY A 240 41.63 -40.99 13.83
C GLY A 240 41.84 -42.26 14.67
N VAL A 241 40.97 -43.26 14.50
CA VAL A 241 41.04 -44.54 15.21
C VAL A 241 42.29 -45.32 14.80
N ALA A 242 42.61 -45.33 13.51
CA ALA A 242 43.80 -45.99 12.98
C ALA A 242 45.08 -45.37 13.55
N LYS A 243 45.19 -44.03 13.58
CA LYS A 243 46.34 -43.33 14.16
C LYS A 243 46.48 -43.60 15.67
N GLN A 244 45.36 -43.66 16.39
CA GLN A 244 45.38 -43.99 17.81
C GLN A 244 45.81 -45.44 18.05
N LEU A 245 45.35 -46.37 17.21
CA LEU A 245 45.76 -47.77 17.25
C LEU A 245 47.26 -47.91 16.93
N GLU A 246 47.75 -47.25 15.89
CA GLU A 246 49.17 -47.21 15.53
C GLU A 246 50.02 -46.68 16.69
N PHE A 247 49.61 -45.57 17.31
CA PHE A 247 50.28 -45.02 18.48
C PHE A 247 50.29 -46.01 19.67
N ASN A 248 49.18 -46.70 19.94
CA ASN A 248 49.08 -47.68 21.02
C ASN A 248 49.95 -48.91 20.77
N LEU A 249 50.03 -49.37 19.51
CA LEU A 249 50.90 -50.46 19.10
C LEU A 249 52.37 -50.05 19.22
N ALA A 250 52.74 -48.86 18.74
CA ALA A 250 54.10 -48.31 18.87
C ALA A 250 54.50 -48.14 20.35
N LYS A 251 53.59 -47.63 21.18
CA LYS A 251 53.79 -47.48 22.63
C LYS A 251 54.01 -48.82 23.32
N SER A 252 53.19 -49.82 23.02
CA SER A 252 53.32 -51.18 23.57
C SER A 252 54.62 -51.85 23.12
N ASN A 253 54.99 -51.70 21.84
CA ASN A 253 56.25 -52.20 21.29
C ASN A 253 57.46 -51.55 21.95
N PHE A 254 57.44 -50.23 22.11
CA PHE A 254 58.50 -49.48 22.79
C PHE A 254 58.62 -49.92 24.26
N HIS A 255 57.50 -50.06 24.96
CA HIS A 255 57.50 -50.57 26.33
C HIS A 255 58.17 -51.94 26.41
N TYR A 256 57.83 -52.87 25.51
CA TYR A 256 58.44 -54.19 25.48
C TYR A 256 59.95 -54.16 25.22
N GLN A 257 60.41 -53.35 24.25
CA GLN A 257 61.83 -53.16 23.98
C GLN A 257 62.57 -52.58 25.20
N TYR A 258 61.95 -51.64 25.89
CA TYR A 258 62.50 -51.03 27.09
C TYR A 258 62.57 -52.02 28.25
N SER A 259 61.53 -52.83 28.46
CA SER A 259 61.51 -53.88 29.49
C SER A 259 62.57 -54.96 29.24
N ARG A 260 62.94 -55.20 27.98
CA ARG A 260 63.99 -56.14 27.58
C ARG A 260 65.38 -55.51 27.45
N ARG A 261 65.53 -54.25 27.84
CA ARG A 261 66.82 -53.57 27.79
C ARG A 261 67.80 -54.32 28.70
N LYS A 262 68.94 -54.70 28.13
CA LYS A 262 70.05 -55.30 28.88
C LYS A 262 70.45 -54.38 30.02
N SER A 263 70.73 -54.97 31.17
CA SER A 263 71.24 -54.21 32.32
C SER A 263 72.57 -53.56 31.96
N ILE A 264 72.96 -52.52 32.70
CA ILE A 264 74.26 -51.86 32.48
C ILE A 264 75.40 -52.86 32.63
N ASP A 265 75.31 -53.77 33.60
CA ASP A 265 76.29 -54.82 33.84
C ASP A 265 76.42 -55.77 32.64
N ASP A 266 75.31 -56.12 31.99
CA ASP A 266 75.31 -56.92 30.77
C ASP A 266 75.98 -56.20 29.60
N LEU A 267 75.86 -54.86 29.54
CA LEU A 267 76.55 -54.05 28.52
C LEU A 267 78.05 -53.88 28.81
N ILE A 268 78.44 -53.84 30.09
CA ILE A 268 79.85 -53.86 30.52
C ILE A 268 80.48 -55.21 30.20
N LYS A 269 79.79 -56.32 30.52
CA LYS A 269 80.22 -57.68 30.15
C LYS A 269 80.35 -57.86 28.63
N ALA A 270 79.47 -57.23 27.86
CA ALA A 270 79.55 -57.22 26.40
C ALA A 270 80.67 -56.30 25.85
N GLY A 271 81.41 -55.58 26.71
CA GLY A 271 82.50 -54.68 26.31
C GLY A 271 82.03 -53.42 25.59
N ILE A 272 80.73 -53.12 25.57
CA ILE A 272 80.16 -51.94 24.92
C ILE A 272 80.38 -50.70 25.79
N VAL A 273 80.29 -50.88 27.12
CA VAL A 273 80.44 -49.82 28.11
C VAL A 273 81.70 -50.07 28.93
N ARG A 274 82.60 -49.07 29.01
CA ARG A 274 83.79 -49.15 29.87
C ARG A 274 83.40 -48.81 31.31
N PRO A 275 83.76 -49.63 32.31
CA PRO A 275 83.38 -49.41 33.71
C PRO A 275 84.02 -48.15 34.30
N ASP A 276 85.19 -47.74 33.79
CA ASP A 276 86.00 -46.66 34.36
C ASP A 276 85.37 -45.26 34.21
N ASN A 277 84.38 -45.10 33.33
CA ASN A 277 83.76 -43.80 33.05
C ASN A 277 82.61 -43.41 34.02
N PHE A 278 82.18 -44.30 34.92
CA PHE A 278 81.06 -44.00 35.82
C PHE A 278 81.48 -43.44 37.18
N GLN A 279 82.73 -43.66 37.60
CA GLN A 279 83.16 -43.35 38.96
C GLN A 279 83.58 -41.89 39.16
N GLU A 280 83.84 -41.14 38.08
CA GLU A 280 84.22 -39.72 38.14
C GLU A 280 83.03 -38.74 38.04
N CYS A 281 81.82 -39.19 37.71
CA CYS A 281 80.71 -38.29 37.38
C CYS A 281 79.72 -38.01 38.52
N VAL A 282 79.87 -38.66 39.68
CA VAL A 282 78.98 -38.45 40.84
C VAL A 282 79.81 -38.09 42.06
N GLN A 283 80.49 -36.94 42.01
CA GLN A 283 80.83 -36.24 43.24
C GLN A 283 79.65 -35.33 43.61
N PRO A 284 78.91 -35.58 44.70
CA PRO A 284 77.96 -34.61 45.23
C PRO A 284 78.78 -33.42 45.76
N LEU A 285 78.89 -32.35 44.98
CA LEU A 285 79.52 -31.11 45.43
C LEU A 285 78.56 -30.45 46.44
N LEU A 286 78.81 -30.69 47.72
CA LEU A 286 78.02 -30.16 48.82
C LEU A 286 78.49 -28.72 49.11
N ILE A 287 77.95 -27.74 48.38
CA ILE A 287 78.23 -26.32 48.64
C ILE A 287 77.36 -25.88 49.82
N VAL A 288 77.97 -25.82 51.01
CA VAL A 288 77.35 -25.18 52.18
C VAL A 288 77.56 -23.68 52.06
N HIS A 289 76.50 -22.94 51.71
CA HIS A 289 76.52 -21.47 51.77
C HIS A 289 76.23 -21.02 53.23
N PRO A 290 77.12 -20.24 53.87
CA PRO A 290 77.02 -19.93 55.31
C PRO A 290 75.98 -18.86 55.70
N SER A 291 75.18 -18.31 54.77
CA SER A 291 74.34 -17.13 55.06
C SER A 291 72.82 -17.33 54.91
N LEU A 292 72.33 -18.52 54.52
CA LEU A 292 70.89 -18.75 54.37
C LEU A 292 70.51 -20.15 54.86
N ASN A 293 69.72 -20.21 55.93
CA ASN A 293 69.17 -21.42 56.56
C ASN A 293 68.06 -22.08 55.70
N LEU A 294 68.31 -22.28 54.40
CA LEU A 294 67.41 -22.96 53.48
C LEU A 294 68.23 -23.92 52.60
N LEU A 295 68.12 -25.21 52.90
CA LEU A 295 68.65 -26.32 52.09
C LEU A 295 67.97 -26.29 50.71
N LYS A 296 68.57 -25.59 49.75
CA LYS A 296 68.26 -25.75 48.33
C LYS A 296 69.30 -26.67 47.72
N PHE A 297 68.88 -27.88 47.35
CA PHE A 297 69.67 -28.78 46.53
C PHE A 297 69.83 -28.18 45.12
N LEU A 298 70.92 -27.48 44.87
CA LEU A 298 71.31 -27.07 43.54
C LEU A 298 72.23 -28.15 42.96
N VAL A 299 71.70 -29.01 42.08
CA VAL A 299 72.49 -30.00 41.36
C VAL A 299 73.27 -29.27 40.26
N ILE A 300 74.53 -28.93 40.53
CA ILE A 300 75.45 -28.41 39.50
C ILE A 300 76.00 -29.61 38.73
N VAL A 301 75.58 -29.76 37.47
CA VAL A 301 76.16 -30.76 36.56
C VAL A 301 77.51 -30.24 36.04
N PRO A 302 78.62 -30.97 36.24
CA PRO A 302 79.94 -30.52 35.82
C PRO A 302 80.04 -30.31 34.30
N THR A 303 80.72 -29.24 33.91
CA THR A 303 80.82 -28.69 32.55
C THR A 303 81.77 -29.44 31.61
N SER A 304 82.29 -30.61 31.97
CA SER A 304 83.23 -31.37 31.12
C SER A 304 82.59 -32.28 30.06
N TYR A 305 81.25 -32.39 30.03
CA TYR A 305 80.51 -33.10 28.97
C TYR A 305 79.75 -32.12 28.08
N THR A 306 80.48 -31.32 27.29
CA THR A 306 79.88 -30.29 26.41
C THR A 306 79.35 -30.80 25.07
N LEU A 307 79.56 -32.06 24.68
CA LEU A 307 79.14 -32.51 23.34
C LEU A 307 77.87 -33.38 23.29
N LEU A 308 77.39 -33.91 24.43
CA LEU A 308 76.13 -34.67 24.49
C LEU A 308 75.02 -33.97 25.29
N CYS A 309 75.31 -32.82 25.89
CA CYS A 309 74.43 -32.13 26.84
C CYS A 309 73.80 -30.84 26.29
N ASP A 310 74.08 -30.46 25.04
CA ASP A 310 73.53 -29.24 24.44
C ASP A 310 72.03 -29.36 24.10
N ALA A 311 71.58 -30.53 23.64
CA ALA A 311 70.16 -30.77 23.37
C ALA A 311 69.32 -30.82 24.65
N SER A 312 69.84 -31.44 25.71
CA SER A 312 69.16 -31.51 27.00
C SER A 312 69.24 -30.19 27.78
N LYS A 313 70.35 -29.42 27.70
CA LYS A 313 70.39 -28.04 28.19
C LYS A 313 69.44 -27.12 27.43
N ALA A 314 69.32 -27.25 26.10
CA ALA A 314 68.35 -26.48 25.32
C ALA A 314 66.90 -26.79 25.73
N LEU A 315 66.56 -28.07 25.94
CA LEU A 315 65.23 -28.48 26.43
C LEU A 315 64.96 -28.04 27.87
N LEU A 316 65.95 -28.11 28.77
CA LEU A 316 65.76 -27.69 30.16
C LEU A 316 65.64 -26.17 30.25
N THR A 317 66.49 -25.42 29.54
CA THR A 317 66.43 -23.95 29.48
C THR A 317 65.16 -23.47 28.79
N TYR A 318 64.68 -24.16 27.75
CA TYR A 318 63.41 -23.85 27.10
C TYR A 318 62.22 -24.06 28.03
N ASN A 319 62.15 -25.19 28.73
CA ASN A 319 61.05 -25.48 29.67
C ASN A 319 61.08 -24.55 30.89
N LEU A 320 62.28 -24.20 31.40
CA LEU A 320 62.39 -23.25 32.50
C LEU A 320 62.01 -21.83 32.05
N ARG A 321 62.42 -21.42 30.83
CA ARG A 321 62.07 -20.11 30.26
C ARG A 321 60.58 -20.00 29.97
N GLU A 322 59.94 -21.04 29.40
CA GLU A 322 58.48 -21.10 29.22
C GLU A 322 57.73 -21.10 30.56
N GLY A 323 58.24 -21.83 31.56
CA GLY A 323 57.68 -21.83 32.91
C GLY A 323 57.75 -20.45 33.57
N ILE A 324 58.89 -19.77 33.49
CA ILE A 324 59.10 -18.42 34.02
C ILE A 324 58.26 -17.40 33.24
N LEU A 325 58.17 -17.49 31.92
CA LEU A 325 57.33 -16.60 31.12
C LEU A 325 55.85 -16.77 31.42
N ARG A 326 55.36 -18.00 31.63
CA ARG A 326 53.97 -18.24 32.08
C ARG A 326 53.72 -17.70 33.48
N TYR A 327 54.68 -17.85 34.39
CA TYR A 327 54.58 -17.29 35.74
C TYR A 327 54.56 -15.76 35.74
N LEU A 328 55.41 -15.12 34.92
CA LEU A 328 55.42 -13.67 34.75
C LEU A 328 54.16 -13.16 34.06
N LYS A 329 53.65 -13.87 33.04
CA LYS A 329 52.36 -13.53 32.39
C LYS A 329 51.19 -13.62 33.36
N ALA A 330 51.17 -14.65 34.21
CA ALA A 330 50.17 -14.79 35.25
C ALA A 330 50.26 -13.69 36.32
N GLN A 331 51.46 -13.17 36.61
CA GLN A 331 51.68 -12.04 37.52
C GLN A 331 51.30 -10.68 36.89
N ASP A 332 51.44 -10.52 35.58
CA ASP A 332 51.00 -9.31 34.85
C ASP A 332 49.48 -9.30 34.66
N GLU A 333 48.84 -10.45 34.45
CA GLU A 333 47.37 -10.58 34.42
C GLU A 333 46.71 -10.34 35.80
N GLU A 334 47.47 -10.42 36.90
CA GLU A 334 46.98 -10.14 38.26
C GLU A 334 47.03 -8.64 38.61
N LYS A 335 47.65 -7.79 37.78
CA LYS A 335 47.77 -6.34 38.01
C LYS A 335 46.85 -5.47 37.15
N ASP A 336 46.28 -6.01 36.08
CA ASP A 336 45.30 -5.31 35.26
C ASP A 336 43.86 -5.72 35.65
N GLU A 337 43.29 -4.90 36.53
CA GLU A 337 41.85 -4.68 36.69
C GLU A 337 40.95 -5.89 36.99
N VAL A 338 40.95 -6.26 38.28
CA VAL A 338 39.74 -6.72 38.96
C VAL A 338 38.71 -5.58 39.00
N ARG A 339 37.93 -5.46 37.93
CA ARG A 339 36.57 -4.90 37.93
C ARG A 339 35.63 -5.76 37.08
N LEU A 340 35.67 -7.07 37.29
CA LEU A 340 34.63 -7.97 36.82
C LEU A 340 33.50 -8.00 37.85
N PHE A 341 32.44 -7.27 37.52
CA PHE A 341 31.13 -7.42 38.12
C PHE A 341 30.73 -8.90 38.15
N LEU A 342 30.42 -9.39 39.34
CA LEU A 342 29.67 -10.63 39.55
C LEU A 342 28.31 -10.49 38.86
N VAL A 343 28.20 -11.03 37.64
CA VAL A 343 26.90 -11.41 37.07
C VAL A 343 26.81 -12.92 37.18
N SER A 344 26.02 -13.36 38.14
CA SER A 344 25.57 -14.74 38.32
C SER A 344 24.73 -15.17 37.11
N GLY A 345 25.36 -15.88 36.16
CA GLY A 345 24.68 -16.60 35.08
C GLY A 345 24.54 -18.09 35.41
N PRO A 346 23.38 -18.72 35.23
CA PRO A 346 23.15 -20.12 35.58
C PRO A 346 23.89 -21.07 34.64
N HIS A 347 24.35 -22.20 35.20
CA HIS A 347 25.03 -23.29 34.50
C HIS A 347 24.28 -23.81 33.26
N PRO A 348 24.99 -24.16 32.17
CA PRO A 348 24.40 -24.94 31.10
C PRO A 348 24.17 -26.37 31.59
N ARG A 349 22.89 -26.73 31.78
CA ARG A 349 22.47 -28.13 31.82
C ARG A 349 22.63 -28.70 30.41
N TYR A 350 23.32 -29.82 30.30
CA TYR A 350 23.35 -30.63 29.09
C TYR A 350 21.97 -31.28 28.93
N ASP A 351 21.11 -30.65 28.14
CA ASP A 351 19.85 -31.26 27.71
C ASP A 351 20.15 -32.27 26.59
N THR A 352 20.05 -33.55 26.95
CA THR A 352 19.86 -34.64 26.00
C THR A 352 18.55 -34.42 25.25
N LEU A 353 18.65 -34.23 23.93
CA LEU A 353 17.51 -34.15 23.02
C LEU A 353 16.67 -35.44 23.07
N PRO A 354 15.35 -35.38 23.33
CA PRO A 354 14.46 -36.49 23.04
C PRO A 354 14.08 -36.45 21.55
N HIS A 355 14.35 -37.55 20.85
CA HIS A 355 13.77 -37.81 19.54
C HIS A 355 12.26 -38.04 19.68
N THR A 356 11.46 -37.01 19.43
CA THR A 356 10.01 -37.15 19.25
C THR A 356 9.69 -37.43 17.78
N VAL A 357 9.34 -38.69 17.51
CA VAL A 357 8.71 -39.11 16.27
C VAL A 357 7.27 -38.56 16.28
N HIS A 358 6.99 -37.56 15.45
CA HIS A 358 5.61 -37.12 15.21
C HIS A 358 4.91 -38.09 14.26
N THR A 359 4.14 -39.02 14.81
CA THR A 359 3.06 -39.70 14.09
C THR A 359 1.90 -38.73 13.90
N ARG A 360 1.59 -38.44 12.64
CA ARG A 360 0.50 -37.56 12.21
C ARG A 360 -0.81 -38.34 12.31
N ALA A 361 -1.68 -37.99 13.24
CA ALA A 361 -3.05 -38.53 13.32
C ALA A 361 -3.92 -37.97 12.17
N PRO A 362 -4.84 -38.77 11.59
CA PRO A 362 -5.74 -38.31 10.54
C PRO A 362 -6.85 -37.44 11.11
N GLN A 363 -7.14 -36.33 10.41
CA GLN A 363 -8.31 -35.48 10.67
C GLN A 363 -9.58 -36.25 10.30
N GLN A 364 -10.48 -36.41 11.26
CA GLN A 364 -11.87 -36.77 11.00
C GLN A 364 -12.55 -35.60 10.29
N THR A 365 -13.09 -35.88 9.12
CA THR A 365 -14.09 -35.06 8.44
C THR A 365 -15.46 -35.46 8.99
N ASP A 366 -16.10 -34.55 9.72
CA ASP A 366 -17.52 -34.68 10.05
C ASP A 366 -18.36 -34.12 8.89
N ASN A 367 -19.26 -34.97 8.39
CA ASN A 367 -20.38 -34.66 7.50
C ASN A 367 -21.62 -34.32 8.33
#